data_AF-A5I294-F1
#
_entry.id   AF-A5I294-F1
#
_cell.length_a   1.000
_cell.length_b   1.000
_cell.length_c   1.000
_cell.angle_alpha   90.00
_cell.angle_beta   90.00
_cell.angle_gamma   90.00
#
_symmetry.space_group_name_H-M   'P 1'
#
loop_
_entity.id
_entity.type
_entity.pdbx_description
1 polymer ?
#
loop_
_entity_poly.entity_id
_entity_poly.type
_entity_poly.pdbx_seq_one_letter_code
_entity_poly.pdbx_strand_id
1 'polypeptide(L)'
;MLKYAKVEKLIKKMDREIESLKIASKYLSNIDEINEVRNTLNKKRQELADELYSEDTKSYYDCRAIIRELLDKELNEEDQKQLLENIKEKFGRQSPNPSKQSVGLNAWLKELDIEFNWVQTEENNWATLIITGFGAHEK
;
A
#
# COMPACT_ATOMS: atom_id res chain seq x y z
N MET A 1 -10.37 -9.23 -10.42
CA MET A 1 -10.51 -8.71 -9.05
C MET A 1 -9.30 -9.17 -8.26
N LEU A 2 -8.60 -8.29 -7.55
CA LEU A 2 -7.36 -8.63 -6.85
C LEU A 2 -7.61 -9.59 -5.67
N LYS A 3 -6.64 -10.46 -5.38
CA LYS A 3 -6.70 -11.54 -4.37
C LYS A 3 -7.24 -11.06 -3.02
N TYR A 4 -6.71 -9.95 -2.50
CA TYR A 4 -7.01 -9.44 -1.17
C TYR A 4 -7.99 -8.24 -1.16
N ALA A 5 -8.69 -7.97 -2.26
CA ALA A 5 -9.60 -6.82 -2.35
C ALA A 5 -10.70 -6.82 -1.25
N LYS A 6 -11.19 -8.01 -0.87
CA LYS A 6 -12.16 -8.16 0.23
C LYS A 6 -11.54 -7.84 1.59
N VAL A 7 -10.32 -8.32 1.83
CA VAL A 7 -9.55 -8.08 3.07
C VAL A 7 -9.26 -6.60 3.23
N GLU A 8 -8.75 -5.92 2.19
CA GLU A 8 -8.53 -4.46 2.21
C GLU A 8 -9.81 -3.68 2.55
N LYS A 9 -10.95 -4.08 1.97
CA LYS A 9 -12.24 -3.42 2.24
C LYS A 9 -12.67 -3.61 3.70
N LEU A 10 -12.44 -4.79 4.28
CA LEU A 10 -12.76 -5.07 5.67
C LEU A 10 -11.87 -4.27 6.63
N ILE A 11 -10.56 -4.20 6.37
CA ILE A 11 -9.63 -3.38 7.16
C ILE A 11 -10.07 -1.91 7.14
N LYS A 12 -10.35 -1.35 5.95
CA LYS A 12 -10.83 0.04 5.82
C LYS A 12 -12.14 0.30 6.54
N LYS A 13 -13.04 -0.69 6.60
CA LYS A 13 -14.28 -0.58 7.35
C LYS A 13 -14.00 -0.54 8.86
N MET A 14 -13.17 -1.45 9.36
CA MET A 14 -12.81 -1.51 10.78
C MET A 14 -12.09 -0.24 11.23
N ASP A 15 -11.17 0.31 10.43
CA ASP A 15 -10.49 1.56 10.74
C ASP A 15 -11.47 2.73 10.95
N ARG A 16 -12.51 2.82 10.12
CA ARG A 16 -13.57 3.84 10.28
C ARG A 16 -14.39 3.61 11.55
N GLU A 17 -14.73 2.37 11.86
CA GLU A 17 -15.49 2.01 13.07
C GLU A 17 -14.68 2.32 14.33
N ILE A 18 -13.39 1.97 14.35
CA ILE A 18 -12.47 2.25 15.46
C ILE A 18 -12.34 3.75 15.70
N GLU A 19 -12.20 4.55 14.64
CA GLU A 19 -12.12 6.02 14.77
C GLU A 19 -13.47 6.61 15.21
N SER A 20 -14.58 6.08 14.72
CA SER A 20 -15.93 6.52 15.14
C SER A 20 -16.15 6.27 16.63
N LEU A 21 -15.76 5.09 17.13
CA LEU A 21 -15.81 4.74 18.55
C LEU A 21 -14.86 5.61 19.39
N LYS A 22 -13.68 5.94 18.85
CA LYS A 22 -12.74 6.88 19.51
C LYS A 22 -13.38 8.25 19.68
N ILE A 23 -14.07 8.76 18.65
CA ILE A 23 -14.78 10.04 18.73
C ILE A 23 -15.92 9.94 19.74
N ALA A 24 -16.74 8.89 19.66
CA ALA A 24 -17.88 8.67 20.57
C ALA A 24 -17.45 8.60 22.04
N SER A 25 -16.30 7.97 22.35
CA SER A 25 -15.76 7.88 23.72
C SER A 25 -15.51 9.24 24.39
N LYS A 26 -15.41 10.33 23.62
CA LYS A 26 -15.26 11.69 24.16
C LYS A 26 -16.57 12.27 24.70
N TYR A 27 -17.71 11.71 24.31
CA TYR A 27 -19.04 12.25 24.59
C TYR A 27 -19.94 11.30 25.40
N LEU A 28 -19.55 10.02 25.49
CA LEU A 28 -20.33 8.99 26.19
C LEU A 28 -19.68 8.59 27.51
N SER A 29 -20.49 8.19 28.48
CA SER A 29 -20.05 7.78 29.81
C SER A 29 -19.62 6.31 29.90
N ASN A 30 -20.02 5.45 28.96
CA ASN A 30 -19.68 4.03 28.90
C ASN A 30 -18.32 3.76 28.23
N ILE A 31 -17.28 4.47 28.69
CA ILE A 31 -15.94 4.47 28.08
C ILE A 31 -15.32 3.07 28.06
N ASP A 32 -15.51 2.28 29.12
CA ASP A 32 -14.92 0.94 29.24
C ASP A 32 -15.48 -0.03 28.20
N GLU A 33 -16.80 -0.06 28.01
CA GLU A 33 -17.47 -0.87 26.98
C GLU A 33 -17.01 -0.45 25.57
N ILE A 34 -16.91 0.86 25.32
CA ILE A 34 -16.41 1.38 24.04
C ILE A 34 -14.98 0.91 23.79
N ASN A 35 -14.12 0.94 24.81
CA ASN A 35 -12.74 0.47 24.70
C ASN A 35 -12.65 -1.04 24.46
N GLU A 36 -13.50 -1.84 25.10
CA GLU A 36 -13.56 -3.29 24.86
C GLU A 36 -13.90 -3.62 23.39
N VAL A 37 -14.92 -2.94 22.84
CA VAL A 37 -15.30 -3.10 21.42
C VAL A 37 -14.17 -2.65 20.50
N ARG A 38 -13.53 -1.51 20.78
CA ARG A 38 -12.39 -1.01 19.99
C ARG A 38 -11.22 -1.99 20.01
N ASN A 39 -10.89 -2.56 21.16
CA ASN A 39 -9.82 -3.54 21.29
C ASN A 39 -10.12 -4.81 20.48
N THR A 40 -11.38 -5.28 20.52
CA THR A 40 -11.83 -6.43 19.72
C THR A 40 -11.71 -6.16 18.22
N LEU A 41 -12.17 -4.99 17.76
CA LEU A 41 -12.04 -4.59 16.35
C LEU A 41 -10.57 -4.44 15.93
N ASN A 42 -9.73 -3.84 16.77
CA ASN A 42 -8.29 -3.71 16.51
C ASN A 42 -7.60 -5.06 16.36
N LYS A 43 -7.91 -6.02 17.25
CA LYS A 43 -7.35 -7.37 17.17
C LYS A 43 -7.72 -8.05 15.85
N LYS A 44 -9.00 -8.00 15.47
CA LYS A 44 -9.46 -8.57 14.20
C LYS A 44 -8.86 -7.85 12.99
N ARG A 45 -8.71 -6.52 13.05
CA ARG A 45 -8.03 -5.74 12.01
C ARG A 45 -6.57 -6.17 11.87
N GLN A 46 -5.88 -6.49 12.97
CA GLN A 46 -4.51 -6.99 12.94
C GLN A 46 -4.44 -8.37 12.28
N GLU A 47 -5.32 -9.31 12.65
CA GLU A 47 -5.36 -10.65 12.06
C GLU A 47 -5.54 -10.59 10.52
N LEU A 48 -6.41 -9.69 10.04
CA LEU A 48 -6.60 -9.44 8.61
C LEU A 48 -5.37 -8.81 7.93
N ALA A 49 -4.65 -7.93 8.64
CA ALA A 49 -3.42 -7.34 8.13
C ALA A 49 -2.30 -8.39 8.05
N ASP A 50 -2.19 -9.27 9.03
CA ASP A 50 -1.23 -10.38 9.03
C ASP A 50 -1.50 -11.34 7.87
N GLU A 51 -2.77 -11.65 7.58
CA GLU A 51 -3.16 -12.40 6.38
C GLU A 51 -2.71 -11.68 5.11
N LEU A 52 -3.00 -10.38 5.00
CA LEU A 52 -2.66 -9.55 3.83
C LEU A 52 -1.15 -9.55 3.54
N TYR A 53 -0.33 -9.49 4.60
CA TYR A 53 1.13 -9.36 4.48
C TYR A 53 1.87 -10.70 4.49
N SER A 54 1.17 -11.82 4.67
CA SER A 54 1.77 -13.16 4.77
C SER A 54 2.61 -13.57 3.56
N GLU A 55 2.30 -13.04 2.38
CA GLU A 55 3.00 -13.34 1.13
C GLU A 55 3.88 -12.18 0.63
N ASP A 56 3.99 -11.07 1.37
CA ASP A 56 4.64 -9.85 0.90
C ASP A 56 6.10 -10.05 0.52
N THR A 57 6.82 -10.88 1.27
CA THR A 57 8.21 -11.22 0.93
C THR A 57 8.32 -11.86 -0.45
N LYS A 58 7.39 -12.77 -0.79
CA LYS A 58 7.36 -13.42 -2.10
C LYS A 58 6.99 -12.40 -3.19
N SER A 59 5.91 -11.66 -2.99
CA SER A 59 5.46 -10.62 -3.92
C SER A 59 6.53 -9.55 -4.15
N TYR A 60 7.30 -9.19 -3.13
CA TYR A 60 8.44 -8.29 -3.22
C TYR A 60 9.50 -8.82 -4.21
N TYR A 61 9.95 -10.08 -4.06
CA TYR A 61 10.95 -10.64 -4.97
C TYR A 61 10.44 -10.77 -6.40
N ASP A 62 9.17 -11.12 -6.59
CA ASP A 62 8.54 -11.16 -7.91
C ASP A 62 8.50 -9.77 -8.56
N CYS A 63 8.10 -8.73 -7.81
CA CYS A 63 8.13 -7.35 -8.27
C CYS A 63 9.54 -6.87 -8.57
N ARG A 64 10.51 -7.24 -7.73
CA ARG A 64 11.92 -6.86 -7.88
C ARG A 64 12.51 -7.38 -9.18
N ALA A 65 12.11 -8.59 -9.61
CA ALA A 65 12.52 -9.15 -10.90
C ALA A 65 12.02 -8.30 -12.07
N ILE A 66 10.76 -7.87 -12.05
CA ILE A 66 10.17 -6.99 -13.07
C ILE A 66 10.86 -5.63 -13.08
N ILE A 67 11.02 -5.00 -11.91
CA ILE A 67 11.63 -3.67 -11.79
C ILE A 67 13.09 -3.68 -12.25
N ARG A 68 13.81 -4.79 -12.07
CA ARG A 68 15.22 -4.91 -12.51
C ARG A 68 15.36 -4.74 -14.02
N GLU A 69 14.38 -5.18 -14.80
CA GLU A 69 14.37 -5.00 -16.26
C GLU A 69 14.10 -3.56 -16.68
N LEU A 70 13.68 -2.70 -15.75
CA LEU A 70 13.33 -1.29 -15.98
C LEU A 70 14.40 -0.32 -15.44
N LEU A 71 15.51 -0.82 -14.89
CA LEU A 71 16.60 0.01 -14.40
C LEU A 71 17.15 0.93 -15.49
N ASP A 72 17.36 2.19 -15.13
CA ASP A 72 17.89 3.27 -15.96
C ASP A 72 17.09 3.54 -17.25
N LYS A 73 15.87 3.01 -17.36
CA LYS A 73 14.94 3.31 -18.45
C LYS A 73 14.04 4.48 -18.07
N GLU A 74 13.72 5.29 -19.08
CA GLU A 74 12.68 6.31 -18.98
C GLU A 74 11.31 5.66 -19.13
N LEU A 75 10.51 5.73 -18.06
CA LEU A 75 9.15 5.21 -18.03
C LEU A 75 8.19 6.36 -18.30
N ASN A 76 7.47 6.28 -19.43
CA ASN A 76 6.41 7.23 -19.77
C ASN A 76 5.11 6.91 -19.00
N GLU A 77 4.03 7.65 -19.28
CA GLU A 77 2.73 7.45 -18.62
C GLU A 77 2.22 6.01 -18.70
N GLU A 78 2.32 5.36 -19.85
CA GLU A 78 1.80 4.01 -20.06
C GLU A 78 2.66 2.98 -19.32
N ASP A 79 3.99 3.11 -19.39
CA ASP A 79 4.90 2.22 -18.66
C ASP A 79 4.69 2.33 -17.15
N GLN A 80 4.47 3.54 -16.64
CA GLN A 80 4.18 3.78 -15.23
C GLN A 80 2.87 3.15 -14.78
N LYS A 81 1.80 3.26 -15.59
CA LYS A 81 0.52 2.61 -15.31
C LYS A 81 0.66 1.09 -15.31
N GLN A 82 1.36 0.54 -16.31
CA GLN A 82 1.61 -0.89 -16.40
C GLN A 82 2.42 -1.40 -15.21
N LEU A 83 3.46 -0.68 -14.81
CA LEU A 83 4.26 -1.02 -13.63
C LEU A 83 3.39 -1.01 -12.36
N LEU A 84 2.54 -0.01 -12.17
CA LEU A 84 1.64 0.07 -11.03
C LEU A 84 0.68 -1.13 -10.97
N GLU A 85 0.06 -1.47 -12.09
CA GLU A 85 -0.87 -2.61 -12.14
C GLU A 85 -0.13 -3.93 -11.91
N ASN A 86 1.06 -4.12 -12.49
CA ASN A 86 1.89 -5.29 -12.22
C ASN A 86 2.20 -5.44 -10.72
N ILE A 87 2.58 -4.35 -10.04
CA ILE A 87 2.83 -4.36 -8.59
C ILE A 87 1.57 -4.78 -7.82
N LYS A 88 0.43 -4.13 -8.10
CA LYS A 88 -0.84 -4.43 -7.43
C LYS A 88 -1.29 -5.87 -7.66
N GLU A 89 -1.05 -6.43 -8.84
CA GLU A 89 -1.37 -7.82 -9.15
C GLU A 89 -0.49 -8.80 -8.36
N LYS A 90 0.82 -8.54 -8.26
CA LYS A 90 1.75 -9.39 -7.49
C LYS A 90 1.47 -9.37 -5.99
N PHE A 91 1.15 -8.20 -5.44
CA PHE A 91 0.75 -8.09 -4.03
C PHE A 91 -0.72 -8.44 -3.79
N GLY A 92 -1.52 -8.55 -4.86
CA GLY A 92 -2.94 -8.88 -4.78
C GLY A 92 -3.79 -7.81 -4.08
N ARG A 93 -3.32 -6.55 -4.00
CA ARG A 93 -3.99 -5.45 -3.29
C ARG A 93 -3.77 -4.10 -3.98
N GLN A 94 -4.65 -3.14 -3.71
CA GLN A 94 -4.60 -1.81 -4.33
C GLN A 94 -3.58 -0.89 -3.67
N SER A 95 -3.44 -0.97 -2.35
CA SER A 95 -2.60 -0.08 -1.56
C SER A 95 -1.43 -0.82 -0.91
N PRO A 96 -0.24 -0.22 -0.80
CA PRO A 96 0.85 -0.81 -0.03
C PRO A 96 0.43 -1.01 1.42
N ASN A 97 -0.31 -0.03 1.97
CA ASN A 97 -0.89 -0.07 3.31
C ASN A 97 -2.42 0.12 3.24
N PRO A 98 -3.23 -0.87 3.65
CA PRO A 98 -4.69 -0.85 3.56
C PRO A 98 -5.35 0.23 4.41
N SER A 99 -4.68 0.71 5.45
CA SER A 99 -5.15 1.78 6.33
C SER A 99 -4.82 3.19 5.81
N LYS A 100 -4.01 3.29 4.74
CA LYS A 100 -3.68 4.56 4.08
C LYS A 100 -4.46 4.73 2.77
N GLN A 101 -4.68 5.97 2.36
CA GLN A 101 -5.35 6.28 1.09
C GLN A 101 -4.42 6.29 -0.12
N SER A 102 -3.09 6.26 0.09
CA SER A 102 -2.13 6.34 -1.00
C SER A 102 -2.08 5.02 -1.77
N VAL A 103 -2.42 5.07 -3.06
CA VAL A 103 -2.49 3.90 -3.96
C VAL A 103 -1.64 4.05 -5.22
N GLY A 104 -0.96 5.18 -5.38
CA GLY A 104 -0.19 5.51 -6.58
C GLY A 104 1.18 4.85 -6.61
N LEU A 105 1.80 4.88 -7.79
CA LEU A 105 3.11 4.27 -8.03
C LEU A 105 4.18 4.77 -7.06
N ASN A 106 4.23 6.08 -6.79
CA ASN A 106 5.18 6.65 -5.81
C ASN A 106 5.06 6.04 -4.41
N ALA A 107 3.85 5.67 -3.97
CA ALA A 107 3.66 5.04 -2.66
C ALA A 107 4.20 3.61 -2.66
N TRP A 108 3.95 2.87 -3.74
CA TRP A 108 4.45 1.52 -3.93
C TRP A 108 5.98 1.49 -4.04
N LEU A 109 6.59 2.38 -4.84
CA LEU A 109 8.04 2.42 -4.98
C LEU A 109 8.73 2.72 -3.65
N LYS A 110 8.16 3.58 -2.82
CA LYS A 110 8.67 3.84 -1.46
C LYS A 110 8.50 2.66 -0.51
N GLU A 111 7.35 1.98 -0.56
CA GLU A 111 7.12 0.77 0.24
C GLU A 111 8.10 -0.35 -0.11
N LEU A 112 8.45 -0.46 -1.40
CA LEU A 112 9.38 -1.44 -1.94
C LEU A 112 10.86 -1.03 -1.81
N ASP A 113 11.13 0.11 -1.18
CA ASP A 113 12.47 0.70 -1.04
C ASP A 113 13.22 0.76 -2.39
N ILE A 114 12.54 1.32 -3.41
CA ILE A 114 13.10 1.51 -4.75
C ILE A 114 13.69 2.91 -4.84
N GLU A 115 14.88 3.02 -5.43
CA GLU A 115 15.50 4.31 -5.74
C GLU A 115 15.03 4.78 -7.11
N PHE A 116 14.49 6.00 -7.18
CA PHE A 116 13.96 6.56 -8.41
C PHE A 116 13.98 8.09 -8.42
N ASN A 117 13.95 8.66 -9.63
CA ASN A 117 13.84 10.08 -9.88
C ASN A 117 12.64 10.38 -10.78
N TRP A 118 12.00 11.52 -10.54
CA TRP A 118 10.99 12.08 -11.42
C TRP A 118 11.60 13.23 -12.21
N VAL A 119 11.53 13.16 -13.53
CA VAL A 119 12.02 14.19 -14.44
C VAL A 119 10.84 14.84 -15.13
N GLN A 120 10.69 16.15 -14.94
CA GLN A 120 9.67 16.97 -15.60
C GLN A 120 10.38 17.87 -16.62
N THR A 121 10.04 17.71 -17.90
CA THR A 121 10.48 18.62 -18.97
C THR A 121 9.32 19.53 -19.38
N GLU A 122 9.62 20.70 -19.93
CA GLU A 122 8.60 21.66 -20.42
C GLU A 122 7.77 21.08 -21.57
N GLU A 123 8.29 20.09 -22.28
CA GLU A 123 7.65 19.45 -23.44
C GLU A 123 6.70 18.31 -23.05
N ASN A 124 6.83 17.74 -21.85
CA ASN A 124 6.06 16.57 -21.42
C ASN A 124 4.97 16.95 -20.41
N ASN A 125 3.71 16.73 -20.76
CA ASN A 125 2.56 16.89 -19.84
C ASN A 125 2.53 15.88 -18.68
N TRP A 126 3.43 14.89 -18.70
CA TRP A 126 3.54 13.83 -17.71
C TRP A 126 5.01 13.65 -17.28
N ALA A 127 5.25 13.61 -15.97
CA ALA A 127 6.60 13.42 -15.44
C ALA A 127 7.14 12.04 -15.81
N THR A 128 8.37 11.99 -16.33
CA THR A 128 9.06 10.74 -16.65
C THR A 128 9.64 10.15 -15.36
N LEU A 129 9.48 8.84 -15.18
CA LEU A 129 10.06 8.11 -14.05
C LEU A 129 11.32 7.39 -14.51
N ILE A 130 12.41 7.51 -13.74
CA ILE A 130 13.64 6.75 -13.94
C ILE A 130 13.94 6.00 -12.65
N ILE A 131 14.00 4.66 -12.72
CA ILE A 131 14.37 3.82 -11.59
C ILE A 131 15.88 3.61 -11.63
N THR A 132 16.60 4.05 -10.60
CA THR A 132 18.07 4.06 -10.56
C THR A 132 18.65 2.92 -9.74
N GLY A 133 17.83 2.24 -8.93
CA GLY A 133 18.35 1.21 -8.05
C GLY A 133 17.32 0.61 -7.12
N PHE A 134 17.83 -0.24 -6.24
CA PHE A 134 17.10 -0.81 -5.12
C PHE A 134 17.80 -0.35 -3.86
N GLY A 135 17.05 0.16 -2.89
CA GLY A 135 17.57 0.52 -1.59
C GLY A 135 18.14 -0.68 -0.85
N ALA A 136 18.89 -0.38 0.21
CA ALA A 136 19.44 -1.37 1.11
C ALA A 136 18.33 -1.90 2.03
N HIS A 137 17.48 -2.78 1.51
CA HIS A 137 16.58 -3.58 2.33
C HIS A 137 17.42 -4.53 3.21
N GLU A 138 17.90 -4.04 4.35
CA GLU A 138 18.35 -4.91 5.43
C GLU A 138 17.12 -5.65 5.97
N LYS A 139 17.21 -6.98 5.98
CA LYS A 139 16.22 -7.88 6.56
C LYS A 139 16.24 -7.81 8.08
#